data_AF-A0A955BPK7-F1
#
_entry.id   AF-A0A955BPK7-F1
#
_cell.length_a   1.000
_cell.length_b   1.000
_cell.length_c   1.000
_cell.angle_alpha   90.00
_cell.angle_beta   90.00
_cell.angle_gamma   90.00
#
_symmetry.space_group_name_H-M   'P 1'
#
loop_
_entity.id
_entity.type
_entity.pdbx_description
1 polymer ?
#
loop_
_entity_poly.entity_id
_entity_poly.type
_entity_poly.pdbx_seq_one_letter_code
_entity_poly.pdbx_strand_id
1 'polypeptide(L)'
;MNPIEAGKEALEAIVLPLREEKQRLVERIDEIDVTLKPLEAAISPLGGRSRSARRAKCKTATRTVNQEDVRQVLEKLVTANPGVPQETLLATAKRTLKEQHGLDLKGFANRCREVLGREPFVVDQADCVGLIAATEPKAKPHEANTRLREPNVAGDNFATTGLKG
;
A
#
# COMPACT_ATOMS: atom_id res chain seq x y z
N MET A 1 20.37 42.03 28.74
CA MET A 1 19.91 40.67 28.38
C MET A 1 19.58 40.65 26.90
N ASN A 2 20.04 39.63 26.18
CA ASN A 2 19.76 39.46 24.76
C ASN A 2 18.31 38.95 24.60
N PRO A 3 17.44 39.64 23.84
CA PRO A 3 16.02 39.26 23.72
C PRO A 3 15.81 37.85 23.15
N ILE A 4 16.77 37.34 22.38
CA ILE A 4 16.74 35.98 21.82
C ILE A 4 17.00 34.93 22.91
N GLU A 5 17.89 35.22 23.87
CA GLU A 5 18.19 34.33 24.99
C GLU A 5 17.01 34.25 25.97
N ALA A 6 16.37 35.39 26.26
CA ALA A 6 15.16 35.44 27.07
C ALA A 6 13.98 34.67 26.41
N GLY A 7 13.86 34.75 25.08
CA GLY A 7 12.86 33.99 24.33
C GLY A 7 13.09 32.47 24.37
N LYS A 8 14.35 32.02 24.37
CA LYS A 8 14.71 30.61 24.51
C LYS A 8 14.38 30.09 25.91
N GLU A 9 14.76 30.84 26.94
CA GLU A 9 14.49 30.48 28.33
C GLU A 9 12.97 30.38 28.62
N ALA A 10 12.18 31.30 28.06
CA ALA A 10 10.72 31.26 28.18
C ALA A 10 10.09 30.04 27.48
N LEU A 11 10.60 29.66 26.31
CA LEU A 11 10.14 28.45 25.61
C LEU A 11 10.56 27.18 26.33
N GLU A 12 11.78 27.13 26.86
CA GLU A 12 12.27 25.99 27.64
C GLU A 12 11.47 25.80 28.92
N ALA A 13 11.09 26.89 29.61
CA ALA A 13 10.23 26.84 30.79
C ALA A 13 8.83 26.25 30.51
N ILE A 14 8.35 26.34 29.26
CA ILE A 14 7.07 25.73 28.84
C ILE A 14 7.28 24.28 28.39
N VAL A 15 8.35 24.01 27.65
CA VAL A 15 8.59 22.69 27.04
C VAL A 15 9.02 21.65 28.07
N LEU A 16 9.82 22.04 29.07
CA LEU A 16 10.33 21.13 30.09
C LEU A 16 9.22 20.42 30.89
N PRO A 17 8.24 21.12 31.49
CA PRO A 17 7.16 20.45 32.24
C PRO A 17 6.31 19.54 31.35
N LEU A 18 6.07 19.91 30.09
CA LEU A 18 5.33 19.07 29.14
C LEU A 18 6.08 17.78 28.79
N ARG A 19 7.42 17.83 28.71
CA ARG A 19 8.25 16.63 28.50
C ARG A 19 8.22 15.71 29.72
N GLU A 20 8.29 16.28 30.92
CA GLU A 20 8.20 15.51 32.17
C GLU A 20 6.82 14.87 32.33
N GLU A 21 5.74 15.59 32.03
CA GLU A 21 4.37 15.06 32.07
C GLU A 21 4.18 13.94 31.04
N LYS A 22 4.69 14.13 29.80
CA LYS A 22 4.69 13.08 28.78
C LYS A 22 5.40 11.82 29.29
N GLN A 23 6.55 11.96 29.93
CA GLN A 23 7.31 10.83 30.46
C GLN A 23 6.53 10.08 31.54
N ARG A 24 5.92 10.80 32.50
CA ARG A 24 5.07 10.20 33.54
C ARG A 24 3.86 9.46 32.96
N LEU A 25 3.24 10.01 31.93
CA LEU A 25 2.10 9.37 31.26
C LEU A 25 2.52 8.08 30.54
N VAL A 26 3.69 8.06 29.90
CA VAL A 26 4.23 6.85 29.26
C VAL A 26 4.50 5.77 30.30
N GLU A 27 5.15 6.11 31.41
CA GLU A 27 5.38 5.17 32.52
C GLU A 27 4.07 4.61 33.07
N ARG A 28 3.04 5.45 33.20
CA ARG A 28 1.73 5.00 33.67
C ARG A 28 1.02 4.08 32.67
N ILE A 29 1.18 4.31 31.37
CA ILE A 29 0.66 3.43 30.32
C ILE A 29 1.37 2.07 30.39
N ASP A 30 2.69 2.06 30.56
CA ASP A 30 3.47 0.82 30.67
C ASP A 30 3.03 -0.01 31.90
N GLU A 31 2.79 0.64 33.05
CA GLU A 31 2.23 -0.02 34.24
C GLU A 31 0.87 -0.66 33.95
N ILE A 32 -0.02 0.08 33.28
CA ILE A 32 -1.35 -0.41 32.90
C ILE A 32 -1.21 -1.63 31.97
N ASP A 33 -0.35 -1.57 30.96
CA ASP A 33 -0.14 -2.68 30.02
C ASP A 33 0.42 -3.93 30.69
N VAL A 34 1.34 -3.76 31.65
CA VAL A 34 1.87 -4.87 32.46
C VAL A 34 0.75 -5.54 33.26
N THR A 35 -0.21 -4.76 33.77
CA THR A 35 -1.36 -5.31 34.51
C THR A 35 -2.46 -5.88 33.61
N LEU A 36 -2.70 -5.31 32.43
CA LEU A 36 -3.74 -5.75 31.50
C LEU A 36 -3.40 -7.08 30.82
N LYS A 37 -2.14 -7.27 30.37
CA LYS A 37 -1.71 -8.49 29.68
C LYS A 37 -2.08 -9.80 30.38
N PRO A 38 -1.83 -10.00 31.69
CA PRO A 38 -2.22 -11.22 32.38
C PRO A 38 -3.75 -11.35 32.53
N LEU A 39 -4.48 -10.23 32.68
CA LEU A 39 -5.94 -10.23 32.77
C LEU A 39 -6.58 -10.62 31.42
N GLU A 40 -6.10 -10.07 30.31
CA GLU A 40 -6.53 -10.46 28.96
C GLU A 40 -6.22 -11.93 28.67
N ALA A 41 -5.04 -12.40 29.08
CA ALA A 41 -4.66 -13.81 28.96
C ALA A 41 -5.56 -14.74 29.79
N ALA A 42 -6.04 -14.29 30.97
CA ALA A 42 -6.97 -15.03 31.81
C ALA A 42 -8.42 -15.01 31.28
N ILE A 43 -8.83 -13.94 30.60
CA ILE A 43 -10.17 -13.82 29.99
C ILE A 43 -10.27 -14.59 28.67
N SER A 44 -9.18 -14.64 27.88
CA SER A 44 -9.15 -15.29 26.55
C SER A 44 -9.74 -16.72 26.51
N PRO A 45 -9.48 -17.61 27.48
CA PRO A 45 -10.07 -18.96 27.53
C PRO A 45 -11.54 -18.97 27.97
N LEU A 46 -11.98 -17.98 28.74
CA LEU A 46 -13.35 -17.87 29.25
C LEU A 46 -14.33 -17.36 28.17
N GLY A 47 -13.83 -16.68 27.14
CA GLY A 47 -14.60 -16.14 26.01
C GLY A 47 -15.20 -17.17 25.04
N GLY A 48 -15.29 -18.45 25.42
CA GLY A 48 -16.05 -19.48 24.71
C GLY A 48 -15.53 -19.89 23.33
N ARG A 49 -14.43 -19.31 22.84
CA ARG A 49 -13.77 -19.78 21.61
C ARG A 49 -12.82 -20.92 21.94
N SER A 50 -13.39 -22.07 22.32
CA SER A 50 -12.65 -23.33 22.24
C SER A 50 -12.09 -23.42 20.82
N ARG A 51 -10.79 -23.67 20.70
CA ARG A 51 -10.16 -23.95 19.42
C ARG A 51 -10.70 -25.31 18.96
N SER A 52 -11.89 -25.32 18.37
CA SER A 52 -12.36 -26.51 17.68
C SER A 52 -11.32 -26.77 16.60
N ALA A 53 -10.64 -27.90 16.69
CA ALA A 53 -9.90 -28.47 15.58
C ALA A 53 -10.95 -28.77 14.48
N ARG A 54 -11.29 -27.73 13.70
CA ARG A 54 -12.15 -27.87 12.54
C ARG A 54 -11.38 -28.79 11.60
N ARG A 55 -11.78 -30.06 11.53
CA ARG A 55 -11.42 -30.92 10.41
C ARG A 55 -11.71 -30.12 9.15
N ALA A 56 -10.65 -29.73 8.46
CA ALA A 56 -10.77 -28.94 7.24
C ALA A 56 -11.56 -29.80 6.26
N LYS A 57 -12.83 -29.45 6.03
CA LYS A 57 -13.54 -29.93 4.85
C LYS A 57 -12.69 -29.47 3.68
N CYS A 58 -12.11 -30.43 2.94
CA CYS A 58 -11.39 -30.18 1.71
C CYS A 58 -12.40 -29.58 0.72
N LYS A 59 -12.54 -28.26 0.77
CA LYS A 59 -13.26 -27.51 -0.25
C LYS A 59 -12.36 -27.52 -1.47
N THR A 60 -12.90 -27.91 -2.62
CA THR A 60 -12.27 -27.69 -3.91
C THR A 60 -11.74 -26.26 -3.92
N ALA A 61 -10.42 -26.11 -4.10
CA ALA A 61 -9.76 -24.82 -3.96
C ALA A 61 -10.30 -23.91 -5.07
N THR A 62 -11.18 -22.99 -4.69
CA THR A 62 -11.62 -21.93 -5.60
C THR A 62 -10.39 -21.15 -6.02
N ARG A 63 -10.23 -20.93 -7.34
CA ARG A 63 -9.11 -20.16 -7.87
C ARG A 63 -9.07 -18.79 -7.19
N THR A 64 -7.91 -18.45 -6.63
CA THR A 64 -7.69 -17.13 -6.02
C THR A 64 -7.50 -16.07 -7.10
N VAL A 65 -7.91 -14.85 -6.78
CA VAL A 65 -7.74 -13.70 -7.66
C VAL A 65 -6.24 -13.42 -7.89
N ASN A 66 -5.84 -13.30 -9.16
CA ASN A 66 -4.50 -12.88 -9.55
C ASN A 66 -4.48 -11.40 -9.99
N GLN A 67 -3.30 -10.87 -10.31
CA GLN A 67 -3.16 -9.46 -10.74
C GLN A 67 -3.90 -9.18 -12.06
N GLU A 68 -3.88 -10.13 -12.98
CA GLU A 68 -4.50 -9.99 -14.31
C GLU A 68 -6.03 -9.93 -14.22
N ASP A 69 -6.63 -10.74 -13.37
CA ASP A 69 -8.08 -10.73 -13.09
C ASP A 69 -8.51 -9.36 -12.55
N VAL A 70 -7.72 -8.80 -11.63
CA VAL A 70 -7.95 -7.47 -11.07
C VAL A 70 -7.79 -6.39 -12.13
N ARG A 71 -6.72 -6.46 -12.93
CA ARG A 71 -6.44 -5.49 -14.01
C ARG A 71 -7.58 -5.42 -15.02
N GLN A 72 -8.02 -6.57 -15.53
CA GLN A 72 -9.10 -6.63 -16.52
C GLN A 72 -10.42 -6.07 -15.98
N VAL A 73 -10.75 -6.37 -14.71
CA VAL A 73 -11.98 -5.85 -14.09
C VAL A 73 -11.87 -4.34 -13.85
N LEU A 74 -10.73 -3.85 -13.36
CA LEU A 74 -10.53 -2.43 -13.13
C LEU A 74 -10.51 -1.63 -14.45
N GLU A 75 -9.84 -2.13 -15.50
CA GLU A 75 -9.84 -1.49 -16.83
C GLU A 75 -11.25 -1.37 -17.39
N LYS A 76 -12.05 -2.45 -17.32
CA LYS A 76 -13.45 -2.42 -17.76
C LYS A 76 -14.28 -1.41 -16.98
N LEU A 77 -14.11 -1.36 -15.66
CA LEU A 77 -14.89 -0.47 -14.80
C LEU A 77 -14.52 1.01 -15.01
N VAL A 78 -13.22 1.32 -15.14
CA VAL A 78 -12.74 2.69 -15.37
C VAL A 78 -13.07 3.15 -16.79
N THR A 79 -13.03 2.25 -17.78
CA THR A 79 -13.48 2.57 -19.16
C THR A 79 -14.98 2.86 -19.20
N ALA A 80 -15.80 2.11 -18.45
CA ALA A 80 -17.24 2.31 -18.39
C ALA A 80 -17.63 3.57 -17.60
N ASN A 81 -16.85 3.91 -16.56
CA ASN A 81 -17.10 5.06 -15.69
C ASN A 81 -15.76 5.75 -15.35
N PRO A 82 -15.33 6.75 -16.14
CA PRO A 82 -14.09 7.46 -15.89
C PRO A 82 -14.21 8.37 -14.65
N GLY A 83 -13.15 8.49 -13.86
CA GLY A 83 -13.10 9.39 -12.69
C GLY A 83 -13.90 8.90 -11.48
N VAL A 84 -14.10 7.59 -11.35
CA VAL A 84 -14.77 7.01 -10.17
C VAL A 84 -13.81 7.04 -8.97
N PRO A 85 -14.31 7.40 -7.76
CA PRO A 85 -13.52 7.31 -6.53
C PRO A 85 -13.00 5.89 -6.30
N GLN A 86 -11.74 5.78 -5.89
CA GLN A 86 -11.04 4.51 -5.71
C GLN A 86 -11.82 3.54 -4.81
N GLU A 87 -12.41 4.01 -3.71
CA GLU A 87 -13.19 3.16 -2.82
C GLU A 87 -14.40 2.52 -3.51
N THR A 88 -15.13 3.32 -4.31
CA THR A 88 -16.30 2.87 -5.06
C THR A 88 -15.90 1.89 -6.16
N LEU A 89 -14.78 2.17 -6.85
CA LEU A 89 -14.22 1.30 -7.87
C LEU A 89 -13.82 -0.05 -7.29
N LEU A 90 -13.11 -0.06 -6.15
CA LEU A 90 -12.67 -1.29 -5.48
C LEU A 90 -13.84 -2.11 -4.93
N ALA A 91 -14.87 -1.45 -4.37
CA ALA A 91 -16.08 -2.13 -3.91
C ALA A 91 -16.80 -2.83 -5.08
N THR A 92 -16.90 -2.16 -6.21
CA THR A 92 -17.53 -2.69 -7.43
C THR A 92 -16.69 -3.84 -8.02
N ALA A 93 -15.37 -3.67 -8.14
CA ALA A 93 -14.46 -4.71 -8.62
C ALA A 93 -14.51 -5.97 -7.74
N LYS A 94 -14.54 -5.80 -6.42
CA LYS A 94 -14.67 -6.88 -5.45
C LYS A 94 -15.97 -7.67 -5.64
N ARG A 95 -17.07 -6.97 -5.93
CA ARG A 95 -18.37 -7.59 -6.22
C ARG A 95 -18.30 -8.39 -7.52
N THR A 96 -17.80 -7.80 -8.60
CA THR A 96 -17.64 -8.43 -9.91
C THR A 96 -16.81 -9.71 -9.83
N LEU A 97 -15.64 -9.65 -9.19
CA LEU A 97 -14.74 -10.81 -9.06
C LEU A 97 -15.33 -11.96 -8.23
N LYS A 98 -16.12 -11.64 -7.22
CA LYS A 98 -16.74 -12.65 -6.35
C LYS A 98 -18.01 -13.24 -6.93
N GLU A 99 -18.90 -12.40 -7.45
CA GLU A 99 -20.25 -12.80 -7.87
C GLU A 99 -20.29 -13.27 -9.33
N GLN A 100 -19.55 -12.62 -10.22
CA GLN A 100 -19.55 -12.97 -11.65
C GLN A 100 -18.47 -14.01 -12.00
N HIS A 101 -17.28 -13.87 -11.42
CA HIS A 101 -16.15 -14.77 -11.70
C HIS A 101 -15.98 -15.89 -10.67
N GLY A 102 -16.71 -15.85 -9.54
CA GLY A 102 -16.65 -16.88 -8.52
C GLY A 102 -15.26 -17.05 -7.87
N LEU A 103 -14.42 -16.00 -7.88
CA LEU A 103 -13.03 -16.09 -7.42
C LEU A 103 -12.92 -15.89 -5.90
N ASP A 104 -11.91 -16.53 -5.30
CA ASP A 104 -11.53 -16.24 -3.92
C ASP A 104 -10.77 -14.90 -3.85
N LEU A 105 -11.26 -14.00 -3.00
CA LEU A 105 -10.74 -12.66 -2.81
C LEU A 105 -9.54 -12.61 -1.84
N LYS A 106 -9.00 -13.76 -1.43
CA LYS A 106 -7.81 -13.82 -0.57
C LYS A 106 -6.67 -13.02 -1.19
N GLY A 107 -6.28 -11.92 -0.54
CA GLY A 107 -5.22 -10.99 -0.95
C GLY A 107 -5.59 -10.00 -2.05
N PHE A 108 -6.88 -9.85 -2.37
CA PHE A 108 -7.41 -8.86 -3.32
C PHE A 108 -6.82 -7.45 -3.09
N ALA A 109 -6.80 -6.98 -1.84
CA ALA A 109 -6.28 -5.64 -1.50
C ALA A 109 -4.82 -5.42 -1.94
N ASN A 110 -3.96 -6.44 -1.79
CA ASN A 110 -2.57 -6.34 -2.22
C ASN A 110 -2.47 -6.28 -3.75
N ARG A 111 -3.26 -7.08 -4.47
CA ARG A 111 -3.25 -7.10 -5.95
C ARG A 111 -3.80 -5.79 -6.51
N CYS A 112 -4.82 -5.22 -5.88
CA CYS A 112 -5.32 -3.89 -6.25
C CYS A 112 -4.26 -2.81 -6.07
N ARG A 113 -3.51 -2.83 -4.96
CA ARG A 113 -2.41 -1.88 -4.75
C ARG A 113 -1.30 -2.05 -5.80
N GLU A 114 -0.96 -3.28 -6.13
CA GLU A 114 0.04 -3.59 -7.16
C GLU A 114 -0.40 -3.15 -8.56
N VAL A 115 -1.67 -3.32 -8.90
CA VAL A 115 -2.24 -2.96 -10.21
C VAL A 115 -2.43 -1.45 -10.34
N LEU A 116 -2.97 -0.79 -9.30
CA LEU A 116 -3.17 0.67 -9.30
C LEU A 116 -1.86 1.45 -9.21
N GLY A 117 -0.78 0.82 -8.71
CA GLY A 117 0.56 1.40 -8.70
C GLY A 117 1.35 1.21 -10.00
N ARG A 118 0.72 0.68 -11.05
CA ARG A 118 1.33 0.42 -12.36
C ARG A 118 0.50 1.07 -13.48
N GLU A 119 1.17 1.36 -14.59
CA GLU A 119 0.49 1.74 -15.82
C GLU A 119 -0.49 0.63 -16.25
N PRO A 120 -1.69 0.96 -16.77
CA PRO A 120 -2.12 2.27 -17.24
C PRO A 120 -2.93 3.09 -16.22
N PHE A 121 -2.96 2.75 -14.93
CA PHE A 121 -3.80 3.43 -13.95
C PHE A 121 -3.12 4.68 -13.37
N VAL A 122 -3.89 5.73 -13.15
CA VAL A 122 -3.48 6.94 -12.41
C VAL A 122 -4.53 7.25 -11.36
N VAL A 123 -4.07 7.54 -10.14
CA VAL A 123 -4.91 8.05 -9.07
C VAL A 123 -4.62 9.54 -8.91
N ASP A 124 -5.64 10.37 -9.02
CA ASP A 124 -5.50 11.81 -8.85
C ASP A 124 -5.46 12.23 -7.37
N GLN A 125 -5.28 13.53 -7.09
CA GLN A 125 -5.24 14.07 -5.73
C GLN A 125 -6.60 14.01 -5.00
N ALA A 126 -7.67 13.66 -5.70
CA ALA A 126 -9.02 13.48 -5.16
C ALA A 126 -9.38 11.99 -4.97
N ASP A 127 -8.39 11.10 -5.02
CA ASP A 127 -8.53 9.64 -4.95
C ASP A 127 -9.43 9.04 -6.05
N CYS A 128 -9.55 9.69 -7.20
CA CYS A 128 -10.25 9.17 -8.37
C CYS A 128 -9.28 8.43 -9.30
N VAL A 129 -9.74 7.29 -9.84
CA VAL A 129 -8.94 6.43 -10.71
C VAL A 129 -9.26 6.70 -12.18
N GLY A 130 -8.23 7.00 -12.97
CA GLY A 130 -8.28 7.16 -14.42
C GLY A 130 -7.32 6.23 -15.15
N LEU A 131 -7.47 6.16 -16.48
CA LEU A 131 -6.50 5.51 -17.36
C LEU A 131 -5.62 6.57 -18.01
N ILE A 132 -4.33 6.27 -18.20
CA ILE A 132 -3.41 7.09 -19.00
C ILE A 132 -3.90 7.06 -20.45
N ALA A 133 -4.71 8.04 -20.84
CA ALA A 133 -5.08 8.21 -22.23
C ALA A 133 -3.86 8.71 -23.00
N ALA A 134 -3.49 7.99 -24.06
CA ALA A 134 -2.54 8.43 -25.07
C ALA A 134 -3.09 9.63 -25.86
N THR A 135 -3.17 10.84 -25.28
CA THR A 135 -3.16 12.13 -26.02
C THR A 135 -2.98 13.34 -25.07
N GLU A 136 -1.71 13.71 -24.84
CA GLU A 136 -1.11 15.06 -24.93
C GLU A 136 -1.55 16.29 -24.10
N PRO A 137 -0.63 17.27 -23.90
CA PRO A 137 -0.34 17.92 -22.62
C PRO A 137 -0.74 19.41 -22.54
N LYS A 138 -0.88 19.95 -21.32
CA LYS A 138 -0.74 21.39 -21.01
C LYS A 138 -0.14 21.52 -19.60
N ALA A 139 1.16 21.77 -19.47
CA ALA A 139 1.81 23.09 -19.37
C ALA A 139 2.28 23.30 -17.91
N LYS A 140 3.52 23.64 -17.55
CA LYS A 140 4.71 24.15 -18.27
C LYS A 140 5.97 23.93 -17.37
N PRO A 141 7.19 24.18 -17.90
CA PRO A 141 8.45 23.61 -17.43
C PRO A 141 9.22 24.50 -16.43
N HIS A 142 10.10 23.89 -15.62
CA HIS A 142 11.30 24.56 -15.12
C HIS A 142 12.49 23.57 -15.12
N GLU A 143 13.32 23.76 -16.15
CA GLU A 143 14.78 23.70 -16.16
C GLU A 143 15.52 22.44 -15.65
N ALA A 144 15.91 21.64 -16.64
CA ALA A 144 17.30 21.36 -17.02
C ALA A 144 18.31 21.03 -15.89
N ASN A 145 18.64 19.75 -15.75
CA ASN A 145 20.04 19.35 -15.59
C ASN A 145 20.33 18.03 -16.30
N THR A 146 20.54 18.12 -17.61
CA THR A 146 21.10 17.06 -18.44
C THR A 146 22.59 16.97 -18.16
N ARG A 147 23.05 15.89 -17.55
CA ARG A 147 24.41 15.37 -17.80
C ARG A 147 24.29 14.07 -18.58
N LEU A 148 24.83 14.14 -19.79
CA LEU A 148 24.83 13.11 -20.81
C LEU A 148 25.38 11.79 -20.27
N ARG A 149 24.67 10.71 -20.61
CA ARG A 149 25.13 9.34 -20.53
C ARG A 149 25.69 8.99 -21.91
N GLU A 150 26.99 8.73 -21.99
CA GLU A 150 27.58 8.14 -23.20
C GLU A 150 27.10 6.68 -23.34
N PRO A 151 26.70 6.23 -24.54
CA PRO A 151 26.33 4.85 -24.78
C PRO A 151 27.60 4.01 -25.00
N ASN A 152 27.89 3.06 -24.10
CA ASN A 152 28.88 2.04 -24.39
C ASN A 152 28.25 1.00 -25.33
N VAL A 153 28.85 0.87 -26.51
CA VAL A 153 28.37 0.16 -27.68
C VAL A 153 28.35 -1.36 -27.43
N ALA A 154 27.28 -2.01 -27.85
CA ALA A 154 27.15 -3.45 -27.91
C ALA A 154 28.19 -4.03 -28.90
N GLY A 155 29.08 -4.89 -28.40
CA GLY A 155 29.94 -5.72 -29.24
C GLY A 155 29.22 -7.01 -29.61
N ASP A 156 28.74 -7.07 -30.84
CA ASP A 156 28.35 -8.28 -31.55
C ASP A 156 29.51 -9.30 -31.54
N ASN A 157 29.26 -10.53 -31.09
CA ASN A 157 30.12 -11.67 -31.39
C ASN A 157 29.28 -12.72 -32.13
N PHE A 158 29.19 -12.52 -33.44
CA PHE A 158 28.64 -13.48 -34.39
C PHE A 158 29.77 -14.38 -34.92
N ALA A 159 29.57 -15.68 -34.80
CA ALA A 159 30.18 -16.79 -35.55
C ALA A 159 31.72 -16.91 -35.61
N THR A 160 32.24 -18.02 -35.10
CA THR A 160 33.31 -18.73 -35.81
C THR A 160 32.97 -20.20 -35.90
N THR A 161 32.85 -20.63 -37.15
CA THR A 161 32.62 -21.96 -37.68
C THR A 161 33.74 -22.93 -37.27
N GLY A 162 33.41 -24.22 -37.18
CA GLY A 162 34.23 -25.22 -36.53
C GLY A 162 35.42 -25.78 -37.31
N LEU A 163 36.09 -26.73 -36.65
CA LEU A 163 36.85 -27.80 -37.29
C LEU A 163 36.60 -29.10 -36.51
N LYS A 164 36.15 -30.13 -37.25
CA LYS A 164 36.23 -31.57 -36.90
C LYS A 164 37.73 -31.97 -36.84
N GLY A 165 38.15 -32.98 -36.08
CA GLY A 165 37.94 -34.39 -36.40
C GLY A 165 38.91 -34.81 -37.50
#